data_AF-T1PNG5-F1
#
_entry.id   AF-T1PNG5-F1
#
_cell.length_a   1.000
_cell.length_b   1.000
_cell.length_c   1.000
_cell.angle_alpha   90.00
_cell.angle_beta   90.00
_cell.angle_gamma   90.00
#
_symmetry.space_group_name_H-M   'P 1'
#
loop_
_entity.id
_entity.type
_entity.pdbx_description
1 polymer ?
#
loop_
_entity_poly.entity_id
_entity_poly.type
_entity_poly.pdbx_seq_one_letter_code
_entity_poly.pdbx_strand_id
1 'polypeptide(L)'
;MRIGAPAHSVSGDHISLEFYAALKNGNDKKNNLQRTLQNFIETLQKNLSTSDILNVGGNNLDLESGADKLARLYGLADYFEYASEMASSFGCVAENFFEVAKNESVNLLQKLRQVPSAQRYLPTKVKMRLTDYFAEMEYFHVMLSEVIDEALEYIVDTLRSTQTIFMRYADVQREILRMWNLRLDDWCINAYVDFLQFWSTEIFKCASRKDLSVAYDVYATTETTTTHIMRQLEFRIQRLYNCFIFGGYQIR
;
A
#
# COMPACT_ATOMS: atom_id res chain seq x y z
N MET A 1 3.61 -47.92 24.45
CA MET A 1 4.45 -46.92 25.13
C MET A 1 4.11 -45.54 24.59
N ARG A 2 3.50 -44.68 25.41
CA ARG A 2 3.35 -43.25 25.11
C ARG A 2 4.67 -42.58 25.48
N ILE A 3 5.40 -42.07 24.49
CA ILE A 3 6.63 -41.33 24.71
C ILE A 3 6.30 -39.87 24.42
N GLY A 4 5.86 -39.16 25.44
CA GLY A 4 5.77 -37.69 25.39
C GLY A 4 7.17 -37.13 25.55
N ALA A 5 7.67 -36.44 24.53
CA ALA A 5 8.80 -35.54 24.68
C ALA A 5 8.43 -34.43 25.69
N PRO A 6 9.40 -33.77 26.36
CA PRO A 6 9.09 -32.68 27.27
C PRO A 6 8.33 -31.62 26.48
N ALA A 7 7.14 -31.25 26.95
CA ALA A 7 6.36 -30.17 26.40
C ALA A 7 7.10 -28.85 26.67
N HIS A 8 8.00 -28.47 25.76
CA HIS A 8 8.24 -27.06 25.55
C HIS A 8 6.88 -26.46 25.19
N SER A 9 6.44 -25.46 25.95
CA SER A 9 5.23 -24.70 25.67
C SER A 9 5.43 -23.96 24.35
N VAL A 10 5.24 -24.65 23.24
CA VAL A 10 5.01 -24.03 21.94
C VAL A 10 3.60 -23.50 22.06
N SER A 11 3.48 -22.21 22.41
CA SER A 11 2.22 -21.51 22.20
C SER A 11 1.83 -21.75 20.75
N GLY A 12 0.59 -22.19 20.53
CA GLY A 12 0.02 -22.34 19.20
C GLY A 12 -0.20 -20.95 18.61
N ASP A 13 0.86 -20.18 18.41
CA ASP A 13 0.73 -18.82 17.96
C ASP A 13 0.71 -18.83 16.44
N HIS A 14 -0.47 -18.42 16.00
CA HIS A 14 -0.88 -18.11 14.65
C HIS A 14 0.04 -17.06 14.01
N ILE A 15 -0.14 -16.79 12.71
CA ILE A 15 0.41 -15.57 12.09
C ILE A 15 0.13 -14.38 13.02
N SER A 16 1.14 -13.54 13.25
CA SER A 16 1.06 -12.50 14.26
C SER A 16 -0.10 -11.52 14.03
N LEU A 17 -0.62 -10.95 15.12
CA LEU A 17 -1.59 -9.85 15.02
C LEU A 17 -1.02 -8.63 14.29
N GLU A 18 0.31 -8.45 14.34
CA GLU A 18 1.03 -7.40 13.62
C GLU A 18 0.86 -7.53 12.11
N PHE A 19 0.95 -8.76 11.56
CA PHE A 19 0.68 -9.02 10.15
C PHE A 19 -0.71 -8.55 9.72
N TYR A 20 -1.75 -8.91 10.49
CA TYR A 20 -3.12 -8.52 10.18
C TYR A 20 -3.35 -7.02 10.37
N ALA A 21 -2.69 -6.39 11.34
CA ALA A 21 -2.75 -4.95 11.54
C ALA A 21 -2.07 -4.19 10.38
N ALA A 22 -0.91 -4.65 9.93
CA ALA A 22 -0.20 -4.09 8.79
C ALA A 22 -1.02 -4.23 7.49
N LEU A 23 -1.62 -5.40 7.27
CA LEU A 23 -2.53 -5.67 6.16
C LEU A 23 -3.71 -4.69 6.12
N LYS A 24 -4.37 -4.48 7.26
CA LYS A 24 -5.50 -3.56 7.37
C LYS A 24 -5.06 -2.11 7.11
N ASN A 25 -3.96 -1.68 7.73
CA ASN A 25 -3.44 -0.32 7.57
C ASN A 25 -3.06 -0.02 6.11
N GLY A 26 -2.41 -0.98 5.43
CA GLY A 26 -2.07 -0.87 4.01
C GLY A 26 -3.31 -0.71 3.12
N ASN A 27 -4.36 -1.51 3.37
CA ASN A 27 -5.65 -1.37 2.68
C ASN A 27 -6.31 -0.01 2.92
N ASP A 28 -6.31 0.47 4.17
CA ASP A 28 -6.90 1.76 4.51
C ASP A 28 -6.20 2.91 3.77
N LYS A 29 -4.86 2.90 3.70
CA LYS A 29 -4.09 3.93 2.99
C LYS A 29 -4.20 3.84 1.47
N LYS A 30 -4.19 2.64 0.90
CA LYS A 30 -4.50 2.40 -0.52
C LYS A 30 -5.85 3.03 -0.89
N ASN A 31 -6.90 2.68 -0.14
CA ASN A 31 -8.26 3.15 -0.39
C ASN A 31 -8.38 4.67 -0.23
N ASN A 32 -7.65 5.25 0.73
CA ASN A 32 -7.61 6.71 0.91
C ASN A 32 -6.97 7.40 -0.29
N LEU A 33 -5.81 6.92 -0.77
CA LEU A 33 -5.19 7.50 -1.96
C LEU A 33 -6.09 7.36 -3.19
N GLN A 34 -6.67 6.18 -3.42
CA GLN A 34 -7.62 5.96 -4.52
C GLN A 34 -8.81 6.91 -4.46
N ARG A 35 -9.40 7.11 -3.27
CA ARG A 35 -10.50 8.06 -3.08
C ARG A 35 -10.06 9.50 -3.35
N THR A 36 -8.90 9.90 -2.85
CA THR A 36 -8.33 11.23 -3.10
C THR A 36 -8.23 11.47 -4.60
N LEU A 37 -7.61 10.55 -5.34
CA LEU A 37 -7.41 10.67 -6.79
C LEU A 37 -8.72 10.61 -7.58
N GLN A 38 -9.68 9.78 -7.17
CA GLN A 38 -10.99 9.71 -7.83
C GLN A 38 -11.72 11.07 -7.75
N ASN A 39 -11.60 11.76 -6.62
CA ASN A 39 -12.22 13.05 -6.39
C ASN A 39 -11.47 14.21 -7.07
N PHE A 40 -10.40 13.93 -7.82
CA PHE A 40 -9.57 14.96 -8.45
C PHE A 40 -10.35 15.81 -9.46
N ILE A 41 -11.11 15.17 -10.36
CA ILE A 41 -11.86 15.90 -11.40
C ILE A 41 -12.92 16.80 -10.76
N GLU A 42 -13.64 16.29 -9.76
CA GLU A 42 -14.62 17.07 -9.00
C GLU A 42 -13.97 18.22 -8.25
N THR A 43 -12.78 18.00 -7.68
CA THR A 43 -12.03 19.05 -6.97
C THR A 43 -11.46 20.11 -7.92
N LEU A 44 -10.96 19.69 -9.08
CA LEU A 44 -10.56 20.61 -10.15
C LEU A 44 -11.74 21.45 -10.63
N GLN A 45 -12.88 20.83 -10.90
CA GLN A 45 -14.09 21.54 -11.31
C GLN A 45 -14.55 22.50 -10.21
N LYS A 46 -14.52 22.10 -8.95
CA LYS A 46 -14.89 22.97 -7.83
C LYS A 46 -13.93 24.15 -7.65
N ASN A 47 -12.62 23.94 -7.81
CA ASN A 47 -11.60 24.96 -7.55
C ASN A 47 -11.39 25.88 -8.77
N LEU A 48 -11.65 25.41 -9.98
CA LEU A 48 -11.34 26.15 -11.19
C LEU A 48 -12.55 26.45 -12.09
N SER A 49 -13.77 25.97 -11.78
CA SER A 49 -14.95 26.31 -12.59
C SER A 49 -15.20 27.82 -12.56
N THR A 50 -15.18 28.40 -13.75
CA THR A 50 -15.59 29.77 -14.05
C THR A 50 -17.05 29.86 -14.51
N SER A 51 -17.76 28.72 -14.60
CA SER A 51 -19.13 28.66 -15.15
C SER A 51 -20.18 29.02 -14.09
N ASP A 52 -21.03 30.00 -14.43
CA ASP A 52 -22.18 30.44 -13.64
C ASP A 52 -23.14 29.31 -13.24
N ILE A 53 -23.19 28.21 -14.00
CA ILE A 53 -24.16 27.11 -13.85
C ILE A 53 -23.92 26.27 -12.57
N LEU A 54 -22.68 26.16 -12.09
CA LEU A 54 -22.36 25.52 -10.80
C LEU A 54 -22.45 26.49 -9.61
N ASN A 55 -22.48 27.80 -9.87
CA ASN A 55 -22.69 28.87 -8.89
C ASN A 55 -24.18 29.16 -8.62
N VAL A 56 -25.12 28.57 -9.37
CA VAL A 56 -26.58 28.79 -9.24
C VAL A 56 -27.17 28.28 -7.92
N GLY A 57 -26.41 27.49 -7.13
CA GLY A 57 -26.84 27.05 -5.80
C GLY A 57 -26.73 28.12 -4.71
N GLY A 58 -25.98 29.20 -4.96
CA GLY A 58 -25.88 30.36 -4.07
C GLY A 58 -26.53 31.55 -4.73
N ASN A 59 -27.73 31.93 -4.28
CA ASN A 59 -28.26 33.25 -4.59
C ASN A 59 -27.29 34.30 -4.05
N ASN A 60 -26.41 34.80 -4.91
CA ASN A 60 -25.86 36.14 -4.96
C ASN A 60 -25.02 36.26 -6.24
N LEU A 61 -25.59 36.95 -7.24
CA LEU A 61 -24.87 37.55 -8.36
C LEU A 61 -24.03 38.76 -7.85
N ASP A 62 -23.21 38.52 -6.82
CA ASP A 62 -22.28 39.50 -6.29
C ASP A 62 -20.86 39.04 -6.64
N LEU A 63 -20.10 39.97 -7.23
CA LEU A 63 -18.69 39.87 -7.59
C LEU A 63 -17.93 38.86 -6.70
N GLU A 64 -17.54 37.72 -7.26
CA GLU A 64 -16.53 36.86 -6.63
C GLU A 64 -15.29 37.73 -6.39
N SER A 65 -14.97 37.99 -5.12
CA SER A 65 -13.88 38.90 -4.78
C SER A 65 -12.57 38.32 -5.31
N GLY A 66 -11.61 39.17 -5.69
CA GLY A 66 -10.28 38.70 -6.09
C GLY A 66 -9.60 37.82 -5.02
N ALA A 67 -10.00 37.97 -3.76
CA ALA A 67 -9.56 37.13 -2.65
C ALA A 67 -10.13 35.70 -2.72
N ASP A 68 -11.39 35.52 -3.13
CA ASP A 68 -12.01 34.19 -3.28
C ASP A 68 -11.39 33.42 -4.44
N LYS A 69 -11.14 34.10 -5.57
CA LYS A 69 -10.42 33.51 -6.72
C LYS A 69 -9.01 33.08 -6.31
N LEU A 70 -8.30 33.93 -5.56
CA LEU A 70 -6.97 33.62 -5.06
C LEU A 70 -6.97 32.41 -4.09
N ALA A 71 -7.94 32.36 -3.17
CA ALA A 71 -8.07 31.26 -2.23
C ALA A 71 -8.29 29.92 -2.93
N ARG A 72 -9.07 29.90 -4.03
CA ARG A 72 -9.25 28.69 -4.84
C ARG A 72 -7.97 28.22 -5.54
N LEU A 73 -7.15 29.17 -6.02
CA LEU A 73 -5.86 28.85 -6.64
C LEU A 73 -4.88 28.23 -5.62
N TYR A 74 -4.83 28.76 -4.40
CA TYR A 74 -4.08 28.13 -3.31
C TYR A 74 -4.65 26.76 -2.94
N GLY A 75 -5.98 26.63 -2.90
CA GLY A 75 -6.65 25.36 -2.62
C GLY A 75 -6.34 24.24 -3.63
N LEU A 76 -6.00 24.59 -4.88
CA LEU A 76 -5.51 23.63 -5.86
C LEU A 76 -4.11 23.12 -5.51
N ALA A 77 -3.19 24.02 -5.18
CA ALA A 77 -1.82 23.64 -4.78
C ALA A 77 -1.85 22.79 -3.50
N ASP A 78 -2.67 23.17 -2.53
CA ASP A 78 -2.87 22.42 -1.29
C ASP A 78 -3.43 21.02 -1.55
N TYR A 79 -4.33 20.88 -2.54
CA TYR A 79 -4.83 19.57 -2.92
C TYR A 79 -3.72 18.68 -3.52
N PHE A 80 -2.86 19.22 -4.39
CA PHE A 80 -1.74 18.45 -4.94
C PHE A 80 -0.72 18.05 -3.87
N GLU A 81 -0.43 18.94 -2.92
CA GLU A 81 0.39 18.59 -1.75
C GLU A 81 -0.27 17.45 -0.96
N TYR A 82 -1.56 17.59 -0.62
CA TYR A 82 -2.30 16.56 0.10
C TYR A 82 -2.29 15.21 -0.64
N ALA A 83 -2.50 15.20 -1.96
CA ALA A 83 -2.41 13.98 -2.76
C ALA A 83 -1.00 13.36 -2.73
N SER A 84 0.05 14.20 -2.71
CA SER A 84 1.43 13.74 -2.57
C SER A 84 1.69 13.09 -1.20
N GLU A 85 1.15 13.65 -0.12
CA GLU A 85 1.25 13.09 1.22
C GLU A 85 0.51 11.75 1.33
N MET A 86 -0.64 11.61 0.67
CA MET A 86 -1.37 10.33 0.62
C MET A 86 -0.56 9.27 -0.13
N ALA A 87 0.13 9.64 -1.22
CA ALA A 87 1.01 8.72 -1.96
C ALA A 87 2.19 8.27 -1.10
N SER A 88 2.86 9.20 -0.42
CA SER A 88 3.95 8.90 0.52
C SER A 88 3.48 8.02 1.67
N SER A 89 2.33 8.36 2.27
CA SER A 89 1.75 7.58 3.37
C SER A 89 1.51 6.15 2.92
N PHE A 90 0.90 5.93 1.75
CA PHE A 90 0.65 4.58 1.24
C PHE A 90 1.96 3.81 0.99
N GLY A 91 2.97 4.44 0.39
CA GLY A 91 4.28 3.81 0.14
C GLY A 91 4.92 3.29 1.43
N CYS A 92 4.94 4.11 2.48
CA CYS A 92 5.48 3.72 3.80
C CYS A 92 4.73 2.53 4.42
N VAL A 93 3.39 2.49 4.31
CA VAL A 93 2.63 1.36 4.89
C VAL A 93 2.76 0.09 4.04
N ALA A 94 2.91 0.23 2.73
CA ALA A 94 3.17 -0.89 1.84
C ALA A 94 4.54 -1.54 2.15
N GLU A 95 5.60 -0.73 2.31
CA GLU A 95 6.91 -1.18 2.78
C GLU A 95 6.79 -1.96 4.09
N ASN A 96 6.13 -1.37 5.09
CA ASN A 96 5.95 -2.02 6.39
C ASN A 96 5.18 -3.35 6.29
N PHE A 97 4.11 -3.41 5.50
CA PHE A 97 3.35 -4.66 5.32
C PHE A 97 4.21 -5.76 4.70
N PHE A 98 4.98 -5.46 3.65
CA PHE A 98 5.82 -6.44 2.99
C PHE A 98 6.99 -6.90 3.86
N GLU A 99 7.59 -6.00 4.64
CA GLU A 99 8.61 -6.38 5.64
C GLU A 99 8.04 -7.30 6.72
N VAL A 100 6.87 -6.96 7.27
CA VAL A 100 6.19 -7.82 8.26
C VAL A 100 5.87 -9.19 7.65
N ALA A 101 5.38 -9.23 6.41
CA ALA A 101 5.09 -10.49 5.72
C ALA A 101 6.33 -11.37 5.54
N LYS A 102 7.48 -10.79 5.15
CA LYS A 102 8.76 -11.51 5.05
C LYS A 102 9.21 -12.03 6.42
N ASN A 103 9.09 -11.22 7.47
CA ASN A 103 9.44 -11.64 8.83
C ASN A 103 8.56 -12.80 9.32
N GLU A 104 7.26 -12.75 9.07
CA GLU A 104 6.36 -13.88 9.38
C GLU A 104 6.72 -15.15 8.59
N SER A 105 7.07 -15.00 7.31
CA SER A 105 7.58 -16.08 6.47
C SER A 105 8.79 -16.76 7.11
N VAL A 106 9.77 -15.97 7.56
CA VAL A 106 10.99 -16.45 8.21
C VAL A 106 10.66 -17.12 9.55
N ASN A 107 9.75 -16.56 10.34
CA ASN A 107 9.32 -17.13 11.61
C ASN A 107 8.67 -18.51 11.40
N LEU A 108 7.83 -18.65 10.38
CA LEU A 108 7.23 -19.93 10.00
C LEU A 108 8.30 -20.95 9.59
N LEU A 109 9.29 -20.55 8.78
CA LEU A 109 10.39 -21.42 8.40
C LEU A 109 11.23 -21.86 9.61
N GLN A 110 11.52 -20.94 10.53
CA GLN A 110 12.24 -21.26 11.77
C GLN A 110 11.49 -22.27 12.63
N LYS A 111 10.16 -22.17 12.72
CA LYS A 111 9.32 -23.19 13.36
C LYS A 111 9.51 -24.53 12.64
N LEU A 112 9.35 -24.58 11.32
CA LEU A 112 9.50 -25.82 10.56
C LEU A 112 10.85 -26.53 10.82
N ARG A 113 11.94 -25.77 10.98
CA ARG A 113 13.28 -26.28 11.32
C ARG A 113 13.40 -26.92 12.71
N GLN A 114 12.44 -26.75 13.62
CA GLN A 114 12.46 -27.41 14.93
C GLN A 114 11.85 -28.82 14.88
N VAL A 115 11.03 -29.15 13.87
CA VAL A 115 10.47 -30.49 13.66
C VAL A 115 11.54 -31.60 13.62
N PRO A 116 12.73 -31.39 13.01
CA PRO A 116 13.91 -32.26 13.12
C PRO A 116 14.25 -32.78 14.52
N SER A 117 14.06 -31.97 15.57
CA SER A 117 14.38 -32.38 16.95
C SER A 117 13.60 -33.61 17.43
N ALA A 118 12.42 -33.88 16.85
CA ALA A 118 11.58 -35.04 17.16
C ALA A 118 11.91 -36.30 16.30
N GLN A 119 12.82 -36.20 15.32
CA GLN A 119 13.04 -37.24 14.31
C GLN A 119 13.81 -38.47 14.81
N ARG A 120 14.37 -38.48 16.04
CA ARG A 120 15.24 -39.59 16.52
C ARG A 120 14.64 -40.98 16.28
N TYR A 121 13.32 -41.13 16.44
CA TYR A 121 12.61 -42.41 16.32
C TYR A 121 11.92 -42.65 14.97
N LEU A 122 12.07 -41.77 13.98
CA LEU A 122 11.41 -41.94 12.68
C LEU A 122 12.13 -42.94 11.76
N PRO A 123 11.39 -43.73 10.95
CA PRO A 123 11.99 -44.59 9.92
C PRO A 123 12.81 -43.81 8.90
N THR A 124 13.88 -44.41 8.36
CA THR A 124 14.80 -43.75 7.41
C THR A 124 14.10 -43.16 6.18
N LYS A 125 13.10 -43.87 5.62
CA LYS A 125 12.32 -43.36 4.48
C LYS A 125 11.54 -42.07 4.80
N VAL A 126 11.05 -41.95 6.03
CA VAL A 126 10.32 -40.76 6.49
C VAL A 126 11.30 -39.60 6.72
N LYS A 127 12.47 -39.88 7.30
CA LYS A 127 13.54 -38.88 7.49
C LYS A 127 14.01 -38.27 6.17
N MET A 128 14.23 -39.08 5.14
CA MET A 128 14.63 -38.59 3.81
C MET A 128 13.55 -37.67 3.23
N ARG A 129 12.27 -38.09 3.22
CA ARG A 129 11.18 -37.24 2.71
C ARG A 129 11.00 -35.93 3.46
N LEU A 130 11.20 -35.93 4.78
CA LEU A 130 11.15 -34.69 5.56
C LEU A 130 12.32 -33.76 5.22
N THR A 131 13.50 -34.33 4.95
CA THR A 131 14.67 -33.55 4.53
C THR A 131 14.42 -32.88 3.18
N ASP A 132 13.93 -33.64 2.20
CA ASP A 132 13.58 -33.09 0.87
C ASP A 132 12.52 -31.98 0.99
N TYR A 133 11.46 -32.23 1.78
CA TYR A 133 10.41 -31.25 2.02
C TYR A 133 10.94 -29.98 2.70
N PHE A 134 11.85 -30.07 3.67
CA PHE A 134 12.42 -28.89 4.30
C PHE A 134 13.29 -28.08 3.33
N ALA A 135 14.06 -28.74 2.47
CA ALA A 135 14.82 -28.06 1.43
C ALA A 135 13.90 -27.33 0.44
N GLU A 136 12.80 -27.97 0.01
CA GLU A 136 11.78 -27.34 -0.84
C GLU A 136 11.14 -26.13 -0.16
N MET A 137 10.82 -26.23 1.13
CA MET A 137 10.23 -25.13 1.89
C MET A 137 11.22 -23.97 2.06
N GLU A 138 12.49 -24.25 2.36
CA GLU A 138 13.53 -23.21 2.41
C GLU A 138 13.61 -22.45 1.08
N TYR A 139 13.67 -23.17 -0.04
CA TYR A 139 13.65 -22.56 -1.37
C TYR A 139 12.37 -21.73 -1.60
N PHE A 140 11.21 -22.25 -1.23
CA PHE A 140 9.94 -21.54 -1.36
C PHE A 140 9.91 -20.21 -0.59
N HIS A 141 10.41 -20.21 0.66
CA HIS A 141 10.46 -19.00 1.48
C HIS A 141 11.40 -17.93 0.90
N VAL A 142 12.52 -18.34 0.29
CA VAL A 142 13.42 -17.43 -0.44
C VAL A 142 12.71 -16.85 -1.67
N MET A 143 12.13 -17.71 -2.51
CA MET A 143 11.41 -17.27 -3.71
C MET A 143 10.26 -16.32 -3.38
N LEU A 144 9.52 -16.58 -2.29
CA LEU A 144 8.45 -15.70 -1.83
C LEU A 144 8.97 -14.33 -1.42
N SER A 145 10.12 -14.28 -0.73
CA SER A 145 10.76 -13.02 -0.37
C SER A 145 11.16 -12.22 -1.61
N GLU A 146 11.78 -12.87 -2.59
CA GLU A 146 12.20 -12.22 -3.84
C GLU A 146 11.00 -11.64 -4.62
N VAL A 147 9.91 -12.40 -4.73
CA VAL A 147 8.68 -11.91 -5.38
C VAL A 147 8.07 -10.72 -4.63
N ILE A 148 8.12 -10.74 -3.29
CA ILE A 148 7.67 -9.62 -2.46
C ILE A 148 8.56 -8.39 -2.68
N ASP A 149 9.87 -8.57 -2.76
CA ASP A 149 10.83 -7.48 -2.96
C ASP A 149 10.67 -6.81 -4.34
N GLU A 150 10.50 -7.61 -5.41
CA GLU A 150 10.26 -7.09 -6.76
C GLU A 150 8.93 -6.32 -6.84
N ALA A 151 7.87 -6.86 -6.23
CA ALA A 151 6.59 -6.16 -6.14
C ALA A 151 6.71 -4.85 -5.36
N LEU A 152 7.40 -4.88 -4.22
CA LEU A 152 7.63 -3.72 -3.36
C LEU A 152 8.37 -2.61 -4.10
N GLU A 153 9.47 -2.95 -4.80
CA GLU A 153 10.27 -1.99 -5.58
C GLU A 153 9.38 -1.25 -6.59
N TYR A 154 8.61 -2.00 -7.39
CA TYR A 154 7.71 -1.42 -8.38
C TYR A 154 6.66 -0.48 -7.76
N ILE A 155 6.04 -0.90 -6.64
CA ILE A 155 4.99 -0.12 -5.96
C ILE A 155 5.58 1.16 -5.39
N VAL A 156 6.69 1.06 -4.66
CA VAL A 156 7.33 2.20 -3.98
C VAL A 156 7.84 3.21 -4.98
N ASP A 157 8.51 2.77 -6.05
CA ASP A 157 9.04 3.69 -7.05
C ASP A 157 7.93 4.42 -7.81
N THR A 158 6.82 3.73 -8.11
CA THR A 158 5.65 4.36 -8.70
C THR A 158 5.06 5.41 -7.76
N LEU A 159 4.86 5.07 -6.48
CA LEU A 159 4.29 6.01 -5.49
C LEU A 159 5.20 7.20 -5.22
N ARG A 160 6.52 6.98 -5.17
CA ARG A 160 7.53 8.03 -5.01
C ARG A 160 7.56 8.96 -6.22
N SER A 161 7.42 8.42 -7.43
CA SER A 161 7.29 9.21 -8.66
C SER A 161 6.03 10.07 -8.63
N THR A 162 4.87 9.49 -8.33
CA THR A 162 3.59 10.21 -8.17
C THR A 162 3.69 11.32 -7.11
N GLN A 163 4.24 11.00 -5.93
CA GLN A 163 4.49 11.98 -4.87
C GLN A 163 5.33 13.15 -5.38
N THR A 164 6.46 12.86 -6.02
CA THR A 164 7.39 13.88 -6.51
C THR A 164 6.74 14.78 -7.54
N ILE A 165 5.97 14.23 -8.48
CA ILE A 165 5.26 15.00 -9.50
C ILE A 165 4.25 15.95 -8.86
N PHE A 166 3.43 15.45 -7.94
CA PHE A 166 2.41 16.27 -7.27
C PHE A 166 3.01 17.35 -6.37
N MET A 167 4.00 17.00 -5.56
CA MET A 167 4.68 17.95 -4.68
C MET A 167 5.36 19.07 -5.48
N ARG A 168 6.12 18.72 -6.53
CA ARG A 168 6.76 19.72 -7.41
C ARG A 168 5.75 20.63 -8.09
N TYR A 169 4.61 20.08 -8.51
CA TYR A 169 3.57 20.89 -9.12
C TYR A 169 2.96 21.88 -8.13
N ALA A 170 2.66 21.43 -6.90
CA ALA A 170 2.17 22.30 -5.82
C ALA A 170 3.18 23.42 -5.49
N ASP A 171 4.48 23.09 -5.41
CA ASP A 171 5.54 24.07 -5.13
C ASP A 171 5.63 25.14 -6.22
N VAL A 172 5.65 24.74 -7.49
CA VAL A 172 5.67 25.67 -8.63
C VAL A 172 4.45 26.58 -8.61
N GLN A 173 3.26 26.03 -8.35
CA GLN A 173 2.04 26.84 -8.24
C GLN A 173 2.13 27.87 -7.11
N ARG A 174 2.58 27.46 -5.92
CA ARG A 174 2.74 28.35 -4.77
C ARG A 174 3.75 29.45 -5.03
N GLU A 175 4.86 29.12 -5.71
CA GLU A 175 5.87 30.11 -6.07
C GLU A 175 5.30 31.15 -7.03
N ILE A 176 4.59 30.73 -8.09
CA ILE A 176 3.92 31.63 -9.03
C ILE A 176 2.92 32.53 -8.30
N LEU A 177 2.08 31.96 -7.44
CA LEU A 177 1.08 32.72 -6.68
C LEU A 177 1.70 33.72 -5.69
N ARG A 178 2.84 33.38 -5.07
CA ARG A 178 3.59 34.29 -4.18
C ARG A 178 4.26 35.43 -4.95
N MET A 179 4.85 35.12 -6.10
CA MET A 179 5.48 36.14 -6.97
C MET A 179 4.45 37.14 -7.52
N TRP A 180 3.19 36.73 -7.64
CA TRP A 180 2.14 37.52 -8.29
C TRP A 180 1.48 38.63 -7.44
N ASN A 181 1.83 38.82 -6.17
CA ASN A 181 1.47 39.96 -5.27
C ASN A 181 0.39 40.96 -5.82
N LEU A 182 -0.86 40.50 -5.95
CA LEU A 182 -1.82 40.87 -7.01
C LEU A 182 -2.19 42.37 -7.17
N ARG A 183 -1.90 42.89 -8.38
CA ARG A 183 -2.79 43.78 -9.17
C ARG A 183 -3.04 43.09 -10.51
N LEU A 184 -3.96 42.12 -10.56
CA LEU A 184 -4.31 41.42 -11.80
C LEU A 184 -5.68 41.91 -12.28
N ASP A 185 -5.72 42.35 -13.53
CA ASP A 185 -6.97 42.48 -14.28
C ASP A 185 -7.66 41.12 -14.37
N ASP A 186 -8.99 41.10 -14.36
CA ASP A 186 -9.81 39.88 -14.41
C ASP A 186 -9.45 38.96 -15.58
N TRP A 187 -8.99 39.54 -16.69
CA TRP A 187 -8.53 38.79 -17.86
C TRP A 187 -7.33 37.88 -17.56
N CYS A 188 -6.31 38.37 -16.84
CA CYS A 188 -5.14 37.56 -16.49
C CYS A 188 -5.49 36.40 -15.56
N ILE A 189 -6.40 36.64 -14.61
CA ILE A 189 -6.85 35.60 -13.68
C ILE A 189 -7.59 34.51 -14.45
N ASN A 190 -8.52 34.88 -15.33
CA ASN A 190 -9.28 33.91 -16.11
C ASN A 190 -8.37 33.10 -17.04
N ALA A 191 -7.43 33.74 -17.74
CA ALA A 191 -6.46 33.04 -18.59
C ALA A 191 -5.57 32.07 -17.80
N TYR A 192 -5.18 32.43 -16.57
CA TYR A 192 -4.42 31.54 -15.70
C TYR A 192 -5.24 30.37 -15.15
N VAL A 193 -6.51 30.60 -14.82
CA VAL A 193 -7.43 29.54 -14.41
C VAL A 193 -7.60 28.51 -15.54
N ASP A 194 -7.82 28.97 -16.78
CA ASP A 194 -7.93 28.09 -17.96
C ASP A 194 -6.64 27.29 -18.19
N PHE A 195 -5.48 27.96 -18.07
CA PHE A 195 -4.18 27.30 -18.12
C PHE A 195 -4.05 26.20 -17.06
N LEU A 196 -4.43 26.50 -15.81
CA LEU A 196 -4.36 25.56 -14.70
C LEU A 196 -5.34 24.40 -14.86
N GLN A 197 -6.55 24.62 -15.38
CA GLN A 197 -7.49 23.53 -15.65
C GLN A 197 -6.88 22.50 -16.59
N PHE A 198 -6.30 22.97 -17.69
CA PHE A 198 -5.68 22.11 -18.68
C PHE A 198 -4.46 21.37 -18.11
N TRP A 199 -3.48 22.11 -17.58
CA TRP A 199 -2.21 21.51 -17.15
C TRP A 199 -2.33 20.67 -15.88
N SER A 200 -3.19 21.04 -14.92
CA SER A 200 -3.44 20.20 -13.75
C SER A 200 -4.04 18.86 -14.16
N THR A 201 -4.94 18.87 -15.15
CA THR A 201 -5.54 17.65 -15.68
C THR A 201 -4.50 16.75 -16.34
N GLU A 202 -3.62 17.32 -17.15
CA GLU A 202 -2.57 16.55 -17.84
C GLU A 202 -1.51 16.01 -16.87
N ILE A 203 -1.08 16.80 -15.89
CA ILE A 203 -0.14 16.37 -14.84
C ILE A 203 -0.74 15.25 -14.00
N PHE A 204 -2.01 15.39 -13.61
CA PHE A 204 -2.70 14.32 -12.91
C PHE A 204 -2.77 13.05 -13.74
N LYS A 205 -3.20 13.13 -15.00
CA LYS A 205 -3.23 11.96 -15.89
C LYS A 205 -1.86 11.31 -16.04
N CYS A 206 -0.80 12.10 -16.13
CA CYS A 206 0.57 11.60 -16.22
C CYS A 206 0.97 10.82 -14.95
N ALA A 207 0.64 11.36 -13.78
CA ALA A 207 1.02 10.78 -12.49
C ALA A 207 0.09 9.64 -12.00
N SER A 208 -1.16 9.58 -12.48
CA SER A 208 -2.20 8.70 -11.91
C SER A 208 -2.72 7.62 -12.84
N ARG A 209 -2.41 7.65 -14.16
CA ARG A 209 -3.00 6.70 -15.11
C ARG A 209 -2.42 5.29 -15.03
N LYS A 210 -1.45 4.99 -15.90
CA LYS A 210 -1.12 3.59 -16.20
C LYS A 210 -0.29 2.99 -15.07
N ASP A 211 0.79 3.66 -14.70
CA ASP A 211 1.77 3.08 -13.79
C ASP A 211 1.19 2.96 -12.38
N LEU A 212 0.47 3.98 -11.91
CA LEU A 212 -0.20 3.95 -10.61
C LEU A 212 -1.35 2.94 -10.53
N SER A 213 -2.14 2.80 -11.60
CA SER A 213 -3.17 1.74 -11.67
C SER A 213 -2.53 0.35 -11.58
N VAL A 214 -1.45 0.13 -12.34
CA VAL A 214 -0.71 -1.14 -12.28
C VAL A 214 -0.10 -1.35 -10.89
N ALA A 215 0.41 -0.31 -10.23
CA ALA A 215 0.94 -0.42 -8.87
C ALA A 215 -0.14 -0.83 -7.86
N TYR A 216 -1.38 -0.35 -8.01
CA TYR A 216 -2.49 -0.83 -7.20
C TYR A 216 -2.81 -2.30 -7.44
N ASP A 217 -2.83 -2.73 -8.70
CA ASP A 217 -3.11 -4.12 -9.06
C ASP A 217 -2.02 -5.06 -8.55
N VAL A 218 -0.75 -4.66 -8.70
CA VAL A 218 0.42 -5.38 -8.17
C VAL A 218 0.35 -5.45 -6.65
N TYR A 219 0.06 -4.34 -5.97
CA TYR A 219 -0.12 -4.34 -4.51
C TYR A 219 -1.24 -5.30 -4.08
N ALA A 220 -2.44 -5.17 -4.66
CA ALA A 220 -3.60 -5.97 -4.28
C ALA A 220 -3.39 -7.47 -4.56
N THR A 221 -2.75 -7.80 -5.69
CA THR A 221 -2.43 -9.19 -6.06
C THR A 221 -1.39 -9.76 -5.10
N THR A 222 -0.33 -9.01 -4.81
CA THR A 222 0.74 -9.47 -3.92
C THR A 222 0.24 -9.60 -2.48
N GLU A 223 -0.55 -8.64 -2.01
CA GLU A 223 -1.22 -8.65 -0.69
C GLU A 223 -2.11 -9.90 -0.52
N THR A 224 -3.01 -10.13 -1.48
CA THR A 224 -3.93 -11.26 -1.46
C THR A 224 -3.18 -12.59 -1.50
N THR A 225 -2.22 -12.69 -2.42
CA THR A 225 -1.41 -13.90 -2.63
C THR A 225 -0.59 -14.22 -1.38
N THR A 226 0.10 -13.23 -0.82
CA THR A 226 0.90 -13.36 0.39
C THR A 226 0.04 -13.80 1.57
N THR A 227 -1.13 -13.17 1.76
CA THR A 227 -2.07 -13.55 2.83
C THR A 227 -2.52 -15.00 2.70
N HIS A 228 -2.84 -15.45 1.49
CA HIS A 228 -3.22 -16.84 1.25
C HIS A 228 -2.06 -17.81 1.49
N ILE A 229 -0.87 -17.49 0.98
CA ILE A 229 0.33 -18.30 1.17
C ILE A 229 0.65 -18.44 2.66
N MET A 230 0.68 -17.34 3.41
CA MET A 230 0.98 -17.38 4.85
C MET A 230 0.00 -18.29 5.60
N ARG A 231 -1.31 -18.17 5.33
CA ARG A 231 -2.32 -19.04 5.95
C ARG A 231 -2.11 -20.52 5.62
N GLN A 232 -1.75 -20.83 4.37
CA GLN A 232 -1.49 -22.21 3.95
C GLN A 232 -0.21 -22.76 4.59
N LEU A 233 0.85 -21.96 4.67
CA LEU A 233 2.10 -22.31 5.35
C LEU A 233 1.85 -22.58 6.83
N GLU A 234 1.16 -21.68 7.52
CA GLU A 234 0.79 -21.82 8.93
C GLU A 234 0.07 -23.16 9.17
N PHE A 235 -0.99 -23.43 8.41
CA PHE A 235 -1.77 -24.66 8.52
C PHE A 235 -0.92 -25.92 8.29
N ARG A 236 -0.06 -25.91 7.25
CA ARG A 236 0.80 -27.06 6.94
C ARG A 236 1.83 -27.30 8.04
N ILE A 237 2.47 -26.24 8.52
CA ILE A 237 3.49 -26.32 9.57
C ILE A 237 2.86 -26.80 10.89
N GLN A 238 1.70 -26.27 11.26
CA GLN A 238 0.94 -26.74 12.44
C GLN A 238 0.60 -28.23 12.34
N ARG A 239 0.16 -28.72 11.18
CA ARG A 239 -0.14 -30.14 11.00
C ARG A 239 1.10 -31.02 11.15
N LEU A 240 2.24 -30.59 10.62
CA LEU A 240 3.51 -31.31 10.78
C LEU A 240 3.94 -31.33 12.25
N TYR A 241 3.85 -30.20 12.93
CA TYR A 241 4.10 -30.11 14.37
C TYR A 241 3.20 -31.04 15.19
N ASN A 242 1.89 -31.02 14.96
CA ASN A 242 0.95 -31.88 15.66
C ASN A 242 1.24 -33.37 15.43
N CYS A 243 1.56 -33.73 14.19
CA CYS A 243 1.90 -35.09 13.83
C CYS A 243 3.17 -35.59 14.52
N PHE A 244 4.25 -34.80 14.49
CA PHE A 244 5.58 -35.25 14.92
C PHE A 244 5.93 -34.93 16.37
N ILE A 245 5.37 -33.85 16.95
CA ILE A 245 5.67 -33.42 18.32
C ILE A 245 4.57 -33.88 19.29
N PHE A 246 3.31 -33.71 18.93
CA PHE A 246 2.17 -33.98 19.83
C PHE A 246 1.52 -35.36 19.64
N GLY A 247 1.93 -36.12 18.61
CA GLY A 247 1.51 -37.50 18.38
C GLY A 247 0.04 -37.67 17.96
N GLY A 248 -0.56 -36.63 17.36
CA GLY A 248 -1.95 -36.64 16.89
C GLY A 248 -2.15 -35.79 15.63
N TYR A 249 -3.13 -36.13 14.80
CA TYR A 249 -3.44 -35.41 13.55
C TYR A 249 -4.39 -34.23 13.71
N GLN A 250 -5.03 -34.10 14.88
CA GLN A 250 -6.02 -33.07 15.14
C GLN A 250 -5.33 -31.73 15.38
N ILE A 251 -5.78 -30.72 14.64
CA ILE A 251 -5.49 -29.31 14.92
C ILE A 251 -6.35 -28.95 16.14
N ARG A 252 -5.71 -28.53 17.23
CA ARG A 252 -6.41 -27.96 18.39
C ARG A 252 -6.54 -26.46 18.22
#